data_AF-A0A2V8ABB4-F1
#
_entry.id   AF-A0A2V8ABB4-F1
#
_cell.length_a   1.000
_cell.length_b   1.000
_cell.length_c   1.000
_cell.angle_alpha   90.00
_cell.angle_beta   90.00
_cell.angle_gamma   90.00
#
_symmetry.space_group_name_H-M   'P 1'
#
loop_
_entity.id
_entity.type
_entity.pdbx_description
1 polymer ?
#
loop_
_entity_poly.entity_id
_entity_poly.type
_entity_poly.pdbx_seq_one_letter_code
_entity_poly.pdbx_strand_id
1 'polypeptide(L)'
;AASGETIAKVAGQEITTGEFRRTYQAQLQAYRSAYGSNMSEQLLKQLGIEQQILSQMVDERAALAEADRLKIDVSDEEVRQRILSMPAFQENGTFIGDARYQQLLRMQRPPMAPSEFEDSVRRSL
;
A
#
# COMPACT_ATOMS: atom_id res chain seq x y z
N ALA A 1 26.95 16.80 8.70
CA ALA A 1 26.54 16.55 7.30
C ALA A 1 25.08 16.15 7.30
N ALA A 2 24.26 16.83 6.52
CA ALA A 2 22.81 16.88 6.66
C ALA A 2 22.14 15.50 6.50
N SER A 3 21.60 14.97 7.59
CA SER A 3 20.79 13.75 7.62
C SER A 3 19.44 13.88 6.91
N GLY A 4 19.07 15.09 6.48
CA GLY A 4 17.79 15.43 5.86
C GLY A 4 17.88 15.98 4.44
N GLU A 5 19.03 15.85 3.76
CA GLU A 5 19.11 16.22 2.35
C GLU A 5 18.42 15.15 1.49
N THR A 6 17.42 15.55 0.71
CA THR A 6 16.63 14.67 -0.15
C THR A 6 17.39 14.36 -1.43
N ILE A 7 17.61 13.08 -1.70
CA ILE A 7 18.37 12.60 -2.87
C ILE A 7 17.46 12.10 -3.99
N ALA A 8 16.22 11.73 -3.65
CA ALA A 8 15.20 11.34 -4.61
C ALA A 8 13.80 11.61 -4.05
N LYS A 9 12.85 11.88 -4.95
CA LYS A 9 11.44 12.08 -4.61
C LYS A 9 10.56 11.30 -5.58
N VAL A 10 9.64 10.52 -5.03
CA VAL A 10 8.77 9.61 -5.78
C VAL A 10 7.34 9.85 -5.31
N ALA A 11 6.47 10.33 -6.20
CA ALA A 11 5.05 10.57 -5.92
C ALA A 11 4.79 11.35 -4.61
N GLY A 12 5.62 12.35 -4.31
CA GLY A 12 5.51 13.17 -3.09
C GLY A 12 6.26 12.62 -1.87
N GLN A 13 6.67 11.35 -1.90
CA GLN A 13 7.47 10.71 -0.86
C GLN A 13 8.97 10.92 -1.10
N GLU A 14 9.71 11.29 -0.07
CA GLU A 14 11.14 11.62 -0.16
C GLU A 14 12.01 10.45 0.31
N ILE A 15 13.19 10.35 -0.32
CA ILE A 15 14.30 9.50 0.10
C ILE A 15 15.43 10.43 0.52
N THR A 16 15.80 10.36 1.79
CA THR A 16 16.86 11.19 2.37
C THR A 16 18.22 10.52 2.29
N THR A 17 19.27 11.33 2.33
CA THR A 17 20.67 10.89 2.44
C THR A 17 20.88 10.02 3.69
N GLY A 18 20.18 10.34 4.78
CA GLY A 18 20.23 9.58 6.03
C GLY A 18 19.63 8.18 5.88
N GLU A 19 18.48 8.06 5.23
CA GLU A 19 17.84 6.77 4.94
C GLU A 19 18.70 5.92 4.03
N PHE A 20 19.16 6.49 2.92
CA PHE A 20 20.02 5.78 1.99
C PHE A 20 21.26 5.22 2.66
N ARG A 21 21.95 6.02 3.49
CA ARG A 21 23.14 5.57 4.22
C ARG A 21 22.84 4.41 5.17
N ARG A 22 21.70 4.43 5.86
CA ARG A 22 21.28 3.33 6.75
C ARG A 22 21.00 2.07 5.95
N THR A 23 20.20 2.17 4.88
CA THR A 23 19.87 1.02 4.01
C THR A 23 21.13 0.44 3.37
N TYR A 24 22.02 1.29 2.89
CA TYR A 24 23.31 0.89 2.33
C TYR A 24 24.18 0.12 3.33
N GLN A 25 24.31 0.63 4.57
CA GLN A 25 25.06 -0.08 5.61
C GLN A 25 24.45 -1.43 5.99
N ALA A 26 23.11 -1.51 6.06
CA ALA A 26 22.42 -2.76 6.33
C ALA A 26 22.63 -3.79 5.21
N GLN A 27 22.51 -3.40 3.94
CA GLN A 27 22.79 -4.29 2.81
C GLN A 27 24.25 -4.71 2.78
N LEU A 28 25.18 -3.78 3.03
CA LEU A 28 26.61 -4.08 3.10
C LEU A 28 26.90 -5.16 4.15
N GLN A 29 26.26 -5.07 5.31
CA GLN A 29 26.40 -6.07 6.35
C GLN A 29 25.81 -7.43 5.93
N ALA A 30 24.64 -7.44 5.28
CA ALA A 30 24.04 -8.66 4.73
C ALA A 30 24.95 -9.32 3.68
N TYR A 31 25.53 -8.55 2.75
CA TYR A 31 26.47 -9.07 1.76
C TYR A 31 27.73 -9.65 2.39
N ARG A 32 28.30 -8.97 3.39
CA ARG A 32 29.47 -9.48 4.14
C ARG A 32 29.14 -10.79 4.87
N SER A 33 27.94 -10.91 5.43
CA SER A 33 27.49 -12.16 6.07
C SER A 33 27.29 -13.30 5.07
N ALA A 34 26.81 -13.01 3.86
CA ALA A 34 26.53 -14.03 2.84
C ALA A 34 27.78 -14.50 2.07
N TYR A 35 28.68 -13.57 1.71
CA TYR A 35 29.82 -13.83 0.82
C TYR A 35 31.19 -13.74 1.53
N GLY A 36 31.19 -13.41 2.83
CA GLY A 36 32.40 -13.31 3.64
C GLY A 36 33.26 -12.09 3.33
N SER A 37 34.48 -12.09 3.86
CA SER A 37 35.42 -10.96 3.86
C SER A 37 35.91 -10.52 2.47
N ASN A 38 35.62 -11.29 1.42
CA ASN A 38 36.01 -10.97 0.05
C ASN A 38 35.17 -9.82 -0.56
N MET A 39 34.06 -9.45 0.09
CA MET A 39 33.21 -8.35 -0.36
C MET A 39 33.74 -7.00 0.14
N SER A 40 34.66 -6.40 -0.62
CA SER A 40 35.21 -5.07 -0.35
C SER A 40 34.29 -3.95 -0.87
N GLU A 41 34.36 -2.76 -0.28
CA GLU A 41 33.61 -1.59 -0.77
C GLU A 41 33.97 -1.22 -2.23
N GLN A 42 35.23 -1.42 -2.62
CA GLN A 42 35.67 -1.19 -4.00
C GLN A 42 34.98 -2.13 -4.99
N LEU A 43 34.85 -3.41 -4.63
CA LEU A 43 34.15 -4.38 -5.47
C LEU A 43 32.66 -4.03 -5.59
N LEU A 44 32.01 -3.66 -4.49
CA LEU A 44 30.60 -3.24 -4.50
C LEU A 44 30.36 -1.99 -5.35
N LYS A 45 31.29 -1.04 -5.33
CA LYS A 45 31.26 0.13 -6.23
C LYS A 45 31.42 -0.26 -7.69
N GLN A 46 32.36 -1.15 -8.01
CA GLN A 46 32.55 -1.65 -9.37
C GLN A 46 31.32 -2.41 -9.89
N LEU A 47 30.63 -3.13 -9.00
CA LEU A 47 29.40 -3.85 -9.31
C LEU A 47 28.16 -2.93 -9.38
N GLY A 48 28.28 -1.64 -9.08
CA GLY A 48 27.17 -0.69 -9.15
C GLY A 48 26.10 -0.90 -8.08
N ILE A 49 26.42 -1.59 -6.98
CA ILE A 49 25.46 -1.98 -5.93
C ILE A 49 24.80 -0.75 -5.29
N GLU A 50 25.51 0.37 -5.20
CA GLU A 50 24.98 1.63 -4.69
C GLU A 50 23.76 2.12 -5.50
N GLN A 51 23.86 2.08 -6.83
CA GLN A 51 22.77 2.47 -7.73
C GLN A 51 21.61 1.47 -7.67
N GLN A 52 21.91 0.18 -7.55
CA GLN A 52 20.90 -0.85 -7.39
C GLN A 52 20.08 -0.67 -6.10
N ILE A 53 20.73 -0.34 -4.99
CA ILE A 53 20.07 -0.05 -3.71
C ILE A 53 19.17 1.18 -3.86
N LEU A 54 19.67 2.25 -4.48
CA LEU A 54 18.88 3.46 -4.69
C LEU A 54 17.64 3.17 -5.56
N SER A 55 17.82 2.42 -6.66
CA SER A 55 16.71 2.00 -7.52
C SER A 55 15.68 1.20 -6.74
N GLN A 56 16.12 0.24 -5.93
CA GLN A 56 15.20 -0.57 -5.12
C GLN A 56 14.42 0.30 -4.12
N MET A 57 15.08 1.27 -3.48
CA MET A 57 14.39 2.20 -2.58
C MET A 57 13.37 3.08 -3.32
N VAL A 58 13.68 3.50 -4.55
CA VAL A 58 12.76 4.25 -5.42
C VAL A 58 11.56 3.40 -5.80
N ASP A 59 11.78 2.16 -6.22
CA ASP A 59 10.72 1.22 -6.61
C ASP A 59 9.79 0.89 -5.45
N GLU A 60 10.35 0.67 -4.26
CA GLU A 60 9.56 0.46 -3.03
C GLU A 60 8.70 1.68 -2.71
N ARG A 61 9.26 2.89 -2.83
CA ARG A 61 8.52 4.14 -2.62
C ARG A 61 7.40 4.32 -3.63
N ALA A 62 7.64 3.97 -4.90
CA ALA A 62 6.63 4.01 -5.95
C ALA A 62 5.49 3.03 -5.66
N ALA A 63 5.82 1.80 -5.26
CA ALA A 63 4.83 0.79 -4.90
C ALA A 63 3.98 1.20 -3.70
N LEU A 64 4.60 1.80 -2.68
CA LEU A 64 3.89 2.33 -1.51
C LEU A 64 2.97 3.49 -1.87
N ALA A 65 3.44 4.44 -2.68
CA ALA A 65 2.62 5.55 -3.12
C ALA A 65 1.43 5.10 -3.98
N GLU A 66 1.62 4.10 -4.83
CA GLU A 66 0.54 3.52 -5.63
C GLU A 66 -0.43 2.71 -4.76
N ALA A 67 0.06 1.96 -3.77
CA ALA A 67 -0.80 1.28 -2.80
C ALA A 67 -1.62 2.27 -1.96
N ASP A 68 -1.02 3.39 -1.54
CA ASP A 68 -1.72 4.47 -0.84
C ASP A 68 -2.77 5.12 -1.74
N ARG A 69 -2.45 5.37 -3.02
CA ARG A 69 -3.43 5.86 -4.02
C ARG A 69 -4.59 4.89 -4.21
N LEU A 70 -4.30 3.61 -4.38
CA LEU A 70 -5.32 2.56 -4.56
C LEU A 70 -6.20 2.38 -3.32
N LYS A 71 -5.64 2.51 -2.11
CA LYS A 71 -6.42 2.53 -0.86
C LYS A 71 -7.27 3.78 -0.69
N ILE A 72 -6.84 4.92 -1.25
CA ILE A 72 -7.65 6.15 -1.31
C ILE A 72 -8.81 6.00 -2.31
N ASP A 73 -8.63 5.18 -3.35
CA ASP A 73 -9.56 4.94 -4.46
C ASP A 73 -10.34 3.61 -4.35
N VAL A 74 -10.65 3.07 -3.14
CA VAL A 74 -11.54 1.88 -3.03
C VAL A 74 -12.79 2.14 -3.87
N SER A 75 -12.91 1.39 -4.95
CA SER A 75 -13.80 1.75 -6.05
C SER A 75 -15.25 1.46 -5.70
N ASP A 76 -16.18 2.19 -6.33
CA ASP A 76 -17.61 1.91 -6.18
C ASP A 76 -17.96 0.46 -6.57
N GLU A 77 -17.17 -0.14 -7.46
CA GLU A 77 -17.33 -1.54 -7.86
C GLU A 77 -16.90 -2.51 -6.76
N GLU A 78 -15.77 -2.27 -6.08
CA GLU A 78 -15.35 -3.10 -4.94
C GLU A 78 -16.34 -3.00 -3.78
N VAL A 79 -16.85 -1.80 -3.53
CA VAL A 79 -17.94 -1.58 -2.56
C VAL A 79 -19.19 -2.38 -2.98
N ARG A 80 -19.60 -2.27 -4.24
CA ARG A 80 -20.75 -3.01 -4.78
C ARG A 80 -20.57 -4.52 -4.65
N GLN A 81 -19.45 -5.07 -5.09
CA GLN A 81 -19.15 -6.50 -4.98
C GLN A 81 -19.12 -6.97 -3.53
N ARG A 82 -18.59 -6.14 -2.64
CA ARG A 82 -18.58 -6.42 -1.21
C ARG A 82 -19.99 -6.45 -0.63
N ILE A 83 -20.90 -5.59 -1.08
CA ILE A 83 -22.31 -5.57 -0.67
C ILE A 83 -23.06 -6.78 -1.26
N LEU A 84 -22.89 -7.05 -2.55
CA LEU A 84 -23.53 -8.17 -3.25
C LEU A 84 -23.12 -9.53 -2.68
N SER A 85 -21.92 -9.63 -2.11
CA SER A 85 -21.43 -10.85 -1.44
C SER A 85 -21.89 -11.00 0.00
N MET A 86 -22.58 -10.02 0.60
CA MET A 86 -23.06 -10.11 1.98
C MET A 86 -24.25 -11.07 2.07
N PRO A 87 -24.19 -12.12 2.92
CA PRO A 87 -25.32 -13.03 3.09
C PRO A 87 -26.62 -12.34 3.53
N ALA A 88 -26.50 -11.24 4.28
CA ALA A 88 -27.65 -10.43 4.73
C ALA A 88 -28.43 -9.77 3.58
N PHE A 89 -27.80 -9.62 2.41
CA PHE A 89 -28.42 -9.05 1.21
C PHE A 89 -28.60 -10.09 0.10
N GLN A 90 -28.53 -11.37 0.44
CA GLN A 90 -28.78 -12.47 -0.50
C GLN A 90 -30.00 -13.29 -0.08
N GLU A 91 -30.74 -13.75 -1.08
CA GLU A 91 -31.80 -14.75 -0.96
C GLU A 91 -31.53 -15.83 -2.03
N ASN A 92 -31.39 -17.08 -1.60
CA ASN A 92 -30.97 -18.19 -2.47
C ASN A 92 -29.66 -17.92 -3.24
N GLY A 93 -28.71 -17.20 -2.62
CA GLY A 93 -27.42 -16.84 -3.22
C GLY A 93 -27.49 -15.72 -4.26
N THR A 94 -28.66 -15.11 -4.46
CA THR A 94 -28.86 -13.97 -5.36
C THR A 94 -29.19 -12.72 -4.56
N PHE A 95 -28.75 -11.54 -5.02
CA PHE A 95 -29.05 -10.28 -4.35
C PHE A 95 -30.56 -10.04 -4.21
N ILE A 96 -30.99 -9.56 -3.04
CA ILE A 96 -32.41 -9.35 -2.69
C ILE A 96 -33.10 -8.19 -3.45
N GLY A 97 -32.34 -7.46 -4.27
CA GLY A 97 -32.81 -6.29 -5.02
C GLY A 97 -32.84 -5.00 -4.20
N ASP A 98 -32.76 -3.86 -4.88
CA ASP A 98 -32.59 -2.53 -4.26
C ASP A 98 -33.69 -2.19 -3.25
N ALA A 99 -34.94 -2.52 -3.55
CA ALA A 99 -36.06 -2.20 -2.66
C ALA A 99 -35.95 -2.90 -1.29
N ARG A 100 -35.60 -4.19 -1.28
CA ARG A 100 -35.43 -4.95 -0.02
C ARG A 100 -34.15 -4.56 0.69
N TYR A 101 -33.07 -4.30 -0.04
CA TYR A 101 -31.82 -3.77 0.51
C TYR A 101 -32.06 -2.44 1.26
N GLN A 102 -32.69 -1.46 0.61
CA GLN A 102 -33.04 -0.18 1.23
C GLN A 102 -33.99 -0.36 2.43
N GLN A 103 -34.96 -1.27 2.32
CA GLN A 103 -35.85 -1.59 3.44
C GLN A 103 -35.08 -2.14 4.64
N LEU A 104 -34.14 -3.08 4.45
CA LEU A 104 -33.32 -3.64 5.52
C LEU A 104 -32.46 -2.56 6.20
N LEU A 105 -31.83 -1.66 5.42
CA LEU A 105 -31.06 -0.56 5.99
C LEU A 105 -31.93 0.40 6.82
N ARG A 106 -33.16 0.69 6.36
CA ARG A 106 -34.12 1.53 7.09
C ARG A 106 -34.65 0.86 8.36
N MET A 107 -34.62 -0.47 8.42
CA MET A 107 -35.02 -1.24 9.61
C MET A 107 -33.92 -1.31 10.68
N GLN A 108 -32.68 -0.90 10.36
CA GLN A 108 -31.64 -0.75 11.37
C GLN A 108 -32.03 0.30 12.41
N ARG A 109 -31.40 0.22 13.60
CA ARG A 109 -31.60 1.18 14.69
C ARG A 109 -30.25 1.78 15.08
N PRO A 110 -29.95 3.04 14.70
CA PRO A 110 -30.77 3.95 13.90
C PRO A 110 -30.92 3.52 12.42
N PRO A 111 -31.94 4.01 11.69
CA PRO A 111 -32.05 3.79 10.25
C PRO A 111 -30.82 4.34 9.53
N MET A 112 -30.35 3.61 8.52
CA MET A 112 -29.16 3.99 7.75
C MET A 112 -29.53 4.27 6.29
N ALA A 113 -28.95 5.31 5.69
CA ALA A 113 -29.06 5.55 4.26
C ALA A 113 -28.11 4.63 3.46
N PRO A 114 -28.44 4.28 2.20
CA PRO A 114 -27.56 3.48 1.35
C PRO A 114 -26.16 4.05 1.21
N SER A 115 -26.02 5.36 0.97
CA SER A 115 -24.72 6.02 0.86
C SER A 115 -23.89 5.92 2.14
N GLU A 116 -24.53 6.05 3.30
CA GLU A 116 -23.84 5.91 4.59
C GLU A 116 -23.34 4.47 4.81
N PHE A 117 -24.13 3.49 4.37
CA PHE A 117 -23.76 2.09 4.42
C PHE A 117 -22.63 1.77 3.42
N GLU A 118 -22.76 2.19 2.17
CA GLU A 118 -21.73 2.04 1.14
C GLU A 118 -20.41 2.68 1.56
N ASP A 119 -20.45 3.87 2.16
CA ASP A 119 -19.26 4.51 2.73
C ASP A 119 -18.69 3.71 3.91
N SER A 120 -19.54 3.09 4.73
CA SER A 120 -19.10 2.20 5.81
C SER A 120 -18.40 0.96 5.28
N VAL A 121 -18.90 0.42 4.16
CA VAL A 121 -18.30 -0.72 3.45
C VAL A 121 -16.98 -0.29 2.81
N ARG A 122 -16.94 0.87 2.14
CA ARG A 122 -15.71 1.44 1.55
C ARG A 122 -14.61 1.61 2.60
N ARG A 123 -14.96 2.03 3.82
CA ARG A 123 -14.03 2.15 4.95
C ARG A 123 -13.59 0.82 5.57
N SER A 124 -14.30 -0.27 5.27
CA SER A 124 -14.02 -1.61 5.81
C SER A 124 -13.13 -2.47 4.91
N LEU A 125 -12.86 -1.99 3.69
CA LEU A 125 -11.96 -2.57 2.70
C LEU A 125 -10.55 -1.96 2.85
#